data_AF-A0A937BSR3-F1
#
_entry.id   AF-A0A937BSR3-F1
#
_cell.length_a   1.000
_cell.length_b   1.000
_cell.length_c   1.000
_cell.angle_alpha   90.00
_cell.angle_beta   90.00
_cell.angle_gamma   90.00
#
_symmetry.space_group_name_H-M   'P 1'
#
loop_
_entity.id
_entity.type
_entity.pdbx_description
1 polymer ?
#
loop_
_entity_poly.entity_id
_entity_poly.type
_entity_poly.pdbx_seq_one_letter_code
_entity_poly.pdbx_strand_id
1 'polypeptide(L)'
;MEERFYQSHVRSGSQIYSSLAGAIWRTYWSYGDGTQSQDFNSKHEYAQAGKYQVCLKVVSLNECITYYCDSVIVRLNDTCLNKSGFKMGAVT
;
A
#
# COMPACT_ATOMS: atom_id res chain seq x y z
N MET A 1 -0.46 -18.92 -13.59
CA MET A 1 0.37 -17.73 -13.35
C MET A 1 -0.21 -16.62 -14.21
N GLU A 2 -1.30 -16.01 -13.74
CA GLU A 2 -1.89 -14.83 -14.39
C GLU A 2 -2.40 -13.94 -13.26
N GLU A 3 -1.63 -12.92 -12.91
CA GLU A 3 -2.15 -11.85 -12.07
C GLU A 3 -2.73 -10.78 -12.98
N ARG A 4 -4.07 -10.75 -13.01
CA ARG A 4 -4.85 -9.71 -13.68
C ARG A 4 -4.62 -8.40 -12.92
N PHE A 5 -3.73 -7.57 -13.45
CA PHE A 5 -3.56 -6.19 -13.03
C PHE A 5 -4.86 -5.42 -13.32
N TYR A 6 -5.59 -5.03 -12.29
CA TYR A 6 -6.70 -4.09 -12.43
C TYR A 6 -6.13 -2.67 -12.55
N GLN A 7 -5.76 -2.26 -13.77
CA GLN A 7 -5.43 -0.87 -14.06
C GLN A 7 -6.70 -0.18 -14.59
N SER A 8 -7.17 0.85 -13.89
CA SER A 8 -8.22 1.73 -14.42
C SER A 8 -7.64 2.56 -15.56
N HIS A 9 -8.06 2.27 -16.80
CA HIS A 9 -7.72 3.06 -17.97
C HIS A 9 -8.37 4.45 -17.90
N VAL A 10 -7.56 5.50 -17.79
CA VAL A 10 -7.98 6.87 -18.10
C VAL A 10 -7.73 7.11 -19.59
N ARG A 11 -8.78 7.49 -20.33
CA ARG A 11 -8.76 7.63 -21.79
C ARG A 11 -7.81 8.74 -22.24
N SER A 12 -7.10 8.45 -23.32
CA SER A 12 -6.14 9.27 -24.07
C SER A 12 -6.59 10.73 -24.25
N GLY A 13 -5.70 11.66 -23.90
CA GLY A 13 -5.79 13.08 -24.21
C GLY A 13 -4.46 13.79 -24.00
N SER A 14 -3.68 13.92 -25.08
CA SER A 14 -2.53 14.84 -25.24
C SER A 14 -1.30 14.61 -24.34
N GLN A 15 -0.28 13.94 -24.89
CA GLN A 15 1.06 13.93 -24.31
C GLN A 15 1.72 15.31 -24.50
N ILE A 16 1.60 16.19 -23.50
CA ILE A 16 2.54 17.29 -23.31
C ILE A 16 3.44 16.87 -22.16
N TYR A 17 4.60 16.30 -22.47
CA TYR A 17 5.72 16.28 -21.51
C TYR A 17 6.25 17.71 -21.44
N SER A 18 5.62 18.56 -20.63
CA SER A 18 6.23 19.83 -20.30
C SER A 18 7.53 19.52 -19.59
N SER A 19 8.61 20.22 -19.95
CA SER A 19 9.97 20.03 -19.46
C SER A 19 10.16 20.38 -17.97
N LEU A 20 9.12 20.21 -17.15
CA LEU A 20 9.03 20.47 -15.72
C LEU A 20 8.12 19.46 -14.98
N ALA A 21 7.92 18.24 -15.50
CA ALA A 21 7.41 17.14 -14.69
C ALA A 21 8.48 16.81 -13.63
N GLY A 22 8.39 17.45 -12.46
CA GLY A 22 9.40 17.39 -11.41
C GLY A 22 9.79 15.95 -11.12
N ALA A 23 11.01 15.57 -11.53
CA ALA A 23 11.51 14.23 -11.30
C ALA A 23 11.46 13.95 -9.79
N ILE A 24 10.94 12.78 -9.43
CA ILE A 24 10.86 12.37 -8.03
C ILE A 24 12.29 12.19 -7.54
N TRP A 25 12.63 12.89 -6.46
CA TRP A 25 13.95 12.84 -5.85
C TRP A 25 13.98 11.87 -4.68
N ARG A 26 12.96 11.89 -3.82
CA ARG A 26 12.86 11.04 -2.64
C ARG A 26 11.41 10.64 -2.37
N THR A 27 11.25 9.45 -1.82
CA THR A 27 9.98 8.93 -1.31
C THR A 27 10.13 8.56 0.16
N TYR A 28 9.08 8.78 0.95
CA TYR A 28 9.01 8.32 2.32
C TYR A 28 7.66 7.66 2.56
N TRP A 29 7.70 6.40 2.96
CA TRP A 29 6.54 5.60 3.29
C TRP A 29 6.39 5.52 4.81
N SER A 30 5.19 5.75 5.30
CA SER A 30 4.77 5.36 6.64
C SER A 30 3.63 4.37 6.51
N TYR A 31 3.75 3.20 7.14
CA TYR A 31 2.80 2.12 6.95
C TYR A 31 1.69 2.09 8.00
N GLY A 32 1.72 2.98 8.98
CA GLY A 32 0.71 3.07 10.04
C GLY A 32 0.90 2.07 11.19
N ASP A 33 1.92 1.21 11.15
CA ASP A 33 2.28 0.26 12.22
C ASP A 33 3.53 0.66 13.01
N GLY A 34 4.03 1.89 12.76
CA GLY A 34 5.28 2.42 13.34
C GLY A 34 6.52 2.20 12.47
N THR A 35 6.42 1.42 11.40
CA THR A 35 7.52 1.22 10.45
C THR A 35 7.43 2.18 9.26
N GLN A 36 8.56 2.33 8.56
CA GLN A 36 8.73 3.31 7.47
C GLN A 36 9.81 2.86 6.48
N SER A 37 9.77 3.39 5.26
CA SER A 37 10.75 3.11 4.19
C SER A 37 11.05 4.35 3.36
N GLN A 38 12.22 4.40 2.74
CA GLN A 38 12.60 5.44 1.77
C GLN A 38 12.67 4.92 0.33
N ASP A 39 12.32 3.66 0.10
CA ASP A 39 12.38 3.04 -1.22
C ASP A 39 11.31 3.62 -2.16
N PHE A 40 11.71 3.83 -3.42
CA PHE A 40 10.79 4.31 -4.47
C PHE A 40 9.65 3.33 -4.74
N ASN A 41 9.91 2.03 -4.65
CA ASN A 41 8.91 0.97 -4.82
C ASN A 41 8.93 0.06 -3.59
N SER A 42 8.33 0.56 -2.52
CA SER A 42 8.41 -0.08 -1.22
C SER A 42 7.36 -1.18 -1.06
N LYS A 43 7.77 -2.30 -0.47
CA LYS A 43 6.88 -3.42 -0.08
C LYS A 43 6.89 -3.53 1.44
N HIS A 44 5.74 -3.89 2.01
CA HIS A 44 5.60 -4.03 3.47
C HIS A 44 4.73 -5.21 3.83
N GLU A 45 5.13 -5.92 4.89
CA GLU A 45 4.40 -7.06 5.45
C GLU A 45 3.97 -6.71 6.87
N TYR A 46 2.67 -6.81 7.12
CA TYR A 46 2.10 -6.51 8.43
C TYR A 46 2.06 -7.76 9.31
N ALA A 47 2.66 -7.68 10.50
CA ALA A 47 2.70 -8.78 11.45
C ALA A 47 1.34 -9.08 12.11
N GLN A 48 0.44 -8.10 12.16
CA GLN A 48 -0.85 -8.21 12.82
C GLN A 48 -1.98 -7.79 11.88
N ALA A 49 -3.16 -8.36 12.10
CA ALA A 49 -4.37 -7.86 11.46
C ALA A 49 -4.78 -6.52 12.07
N GLY A 50 -5.32 -5.65 11.23
CA GLY A 50 -5.67 -4.30 11.63
C GLY A 50 -6.00 -3.42 10.45
N LYS A 51 -6.52 -2.24 10.74
CA LYS A 51 -6.65 -1.16 9.78
C LYS A 51 -5.46 -0.22 9.96
N TYR A 52 -4.68 -0.04 8.90
CA TYR A 52 -3.49 0.80 8.90
C TYR A 52 -3.68 1.97 7.93
N GLN A 53 -3.30 3.16 8.37
CA GLN A 53 -3.22 4.32 7.49
C GLN A 53 -1.82 4.39 6.89
N VAL A 54 -1.73 4.15 5.59
CA VAL A 54 -0.48 4.21 4.83
C VAL A 54 -0.37 5.58 4.18
N CYS A 55 0.79 6.21 4.31
CA CYS A 55 1.08 7.51 3.71
C CYS A 55 2.41 7.47 2.94
N LEU A 56 2.37 7.91 1.70
CA LEU A 56 3.51 8.21 0.85
C LEU A 56 3.72 9.72 0.79
N LYS A 57 4.92 10.16 1.20
CA LYS A 57 5.44 11.50 0.92
C LYS A 57 6.37 11.44 -0.28
N VAL A 58 6.08 12.21 -1.31
CA VAL A 58 6.91 12.36 -2.51
C VAL A 58 7.57 13.73 -2.46
N VAL A 59 8.89 13.76 -2.63
CA VAL A 59 9.70 14.98 -2.75
C VAL A 59 10.29 15.01 -4.15
N SER A 60 10.02 16.07 -4.90
CA SER A 60 10.62 16.30 -6.22
C SER A 60 11.96 17.03 -6.13
N LEU A 61 12.71 17.09 -7.24
CA LEU A 61 13.99 17.80 -7.30
C LEU A 61 13.90 19.31 -7.02
N ASN A 62 12.74 19.92 -7.26
CA ASN A 62 12.46 21.31 -6.90
C ASN A 62 11.87 21.46 -5.48
N GLU A 63 12.06 20.44 -4.64
CA GLU A 63 11.64 20.39 -3.23
C GLU A 63 10.12 20.53 -3.02
N CYS A 64 9.29 20.36 -4.05
CA CYS A 64 7.85 20.26 -3.86
C CYS A 64 7.53 18.95 -3.13
N ILE A 65 6.63 19.04 -2.15
CA ILE A 65 6.21 17.92 -1.32
C ILE A 65 4.75 17.63 -1.60
N THR A 66 4.43 16.37 -1.89
CA THR A 66 3.05 15.88 -2.02
C THR A 66 2.86 14.65 -1.14
N TYR A 67 1.65 14.49 -0.61
CA TYR A 67 1.26 13.36 0.22
C TYR A 67 0.11 12.59 -0.41
N TYR A 68 0.22 11.26 -0.40
CA TYR A 68 -0.84 10.34 -0.78
C TYR A 68 -1.06 9.39 0.40
N CYS A 69 -2.27 9.39 0.96
CA CYS A 69 -2.60 8.50 2.07
C CYS A 69 -3.84 7.67 1.73
N ASP A 70 -3.81 6.41 2.14
CA ASP A 70 -4.94 5.49 2.03
C ASP A 70 -4.98 4.51 3.21
N SER A 71 -6.12 3.86 3.40
CA SER A 71 -6.29 2.83 4.43
C SER A 71 -6.13 1.43 3.83
N VAL A 72 -5.29 0.61 4.47
CA VAL A 72 -5.17 -0.82 4.18
C VAL A 72 -5.79 -1.61 5.34
N ILE A 73 -6.63 -2.59 5.01
CA ILE A 73 -7.17 -3.53 6.01
C ILE A 73 -6.44 -4.85 5.84
N VAL A 74 -5.63 -5.20 6.82
CA VAL A 74 -4.97 -6.50 6.93
C VAL A 74 -5.87 -7.40 7.76
N ARG A 75 -6.18 -8.56 7.22
CA ARG A 75 -6.92 -9.61 7.92
C ARG A 75 -5.95 -10.72 8.28
N LEU A 76 -6.22 -11.43 9.38
CA LEU A 76 -5.50 -12.67 9.64
C LEU A 76 -5.84 -13.60 8.47
N ASN A 77 -4.81 -14.08 7.79
CA ASN A 77 -4.98 -15.27 6.97
C ASN A 77 -5.24 -16.39 7.98
N ASP A 78 -6.52 -16.73 8.18
CA ASP A 78 -7.01 -17.78 9.07
C ASP A 78 -6.58 -19.17 8.56
N THR A 79 -5.27 -19.38 8.40
CA THR A 79 -4.69 -20.69 8.19
C THR A 79 -4.81 -21.57 9.44
N CYS A 80 -5.15 -20.97 10.59
CA CYS A 80 -5.55 -21.68 11.82
C CYS A 80 -7.04 -22.13 11.83
N LEU A 81 -7.91 -21.66 10.93
CA LEU A 81 -9.25 -22.24 10.76
C LEU A 81 -9.27 -23.41 9.78
N ASN A 82 -8.16 -23.66 9.07
CA ASN A 82 -8.03 -24.76 8.10
C ASN A 82 -7.01 -25.84 8.51
N LYS A 83 -6.58 -25.87 9.78
CA LYS A 83 -5.90 -27.02 10.38
C LYS A 83 -6.77 -27.63 11.47
N SER A 84 -7.62 -28.56 11.03
CA SER A 84 -8.14 -29.71 11.78
C SER A 84 -8.56 -29.47 13.25
N GLY A 85 -9.85 -29.25 13.49
CA GLY A 85 -10.51 -29.89 14.64
C GLY A 85 -10.90 -29.04 15.86
N PHE A 86 -11.01 -27.72 15.79
CA PHE A 86 -11.58 -26.98 16.91
C PHE A 86 -13.12 -26.97 16.87
N LYS A 87 -13.76 -27.93 17.55
CA LYS A 87 -15.17 -27.83 17.93
C LYS A 87 -15.28 -26.89 19.14
N MET A 88 -15.84 -25.70 18.97
CA MET A 88 -16.36 -24.95 20.11
C MET A 88 -17.51 -25.77 20.69
N GLY A 89 -17.37 -26.18 21.95
CA GLY A 89 -18.39 -26.92 22.68
C GLY A 89 -19.72 -26.17 22.66
N ALA A 90 -20.81 -26.92 22.54
CA ALA A 90 -22.15 -26.38 22.67
C ALA A 90 -22.26 -25.60 23.99
N VAL A 91 -22.68 -24.34 23.89
CA VAL A 91 -23.23 -23.62 25.03
C VAL A 91 -24.59 -24.24 25.29
N THR A 92 -24.72 -24.89 26.44
CA THR A 92 -25.95 -25.50 26.97
C THR A 92 -27.06 -24.47 27.15
#